data_AF-A0A3A9DTU5-F1
#
_entry.id   AF-A0A3A9DTU5-F1
#
_cell.length_a   1.000
_cell.length_b   1.000
_cell.length_c   1.000
_cell.angle_alpha   90.00
_cell.angle_beta   90.00
_cell.angle_gamma   90.00
#
_symmetry.space_group_name_H-M   'P 1'
#
loop_
_entity.id
_entity.type
_entity.pdbx_description
1 polymer ?
#
loop_
_entity_poly.entity_id
_entity_poly.type
_entity_poly.pdbx_seq_one_letter_code
_entity_poly.pdbx_strand_id
1 'polypeptide(L)'
;YVVGAKGVNDTHEVMMITTEGIIIQLRMEDISKLGRITSGVKMINLDEGIKVAKIAKVREKLSDGEQEFENLEDAMEKVPEEEEKGEVYPTE
;
A
#
# COMPACT_ATOMS: atom_id res chain seq x y z
N TYR A 1 -18.74 14.56 -6.37
CA TYR A 1 -18.38 13.46 -7.30
C TYR A 1 -17.39 12.56 -6.59
N VAL A 2 -17.32 11.28 -6.96
CA VAL A 2 -16.36 10.32 -6.39
C VAL A 2 -15.09 10.33 -7.25
N VAL A 3 -13.93 10.45 -6.61
CA VAL A 3 -12.62 10.48 -7.31
C VAL A 3 -12.05 9.07 -7.53
N GLY A 4 -12.35 8.14 -6.62
CA GLY A 4 -11.94 6.74 -6.73
C GLY A 4 -12.29 5.92 -5.50
N ALA A 5 -12.05 4.62 -5.58
CA ALA A 5 -12.15 3.67 -4.48
C ALA A 5 -10.92 2.75 -4.49
N LYS A 6 -10.36 2.45 -3.32
CA LYS A 6 -9.20 1.58 -3.15
C LYS A 6 -9.42 0.67 -1.96
N GLY A 7 -9.12 -0.62 -2.12
CA GLY A 7 -9.03 -1.55 -1.00
C GLY A 7 -7.77 -1.27 -0.20
N VAL A 8 -7.93 -1.05 1.10
CA VAL A 8 -6.85 -0.76 2.04
C VAL A 8 -7.03 -1.64 3.29
N ASN A 9 -5.97 -1.76 4.06
CA ASN A 9 -5.96 -2.32 5.41
C ASN A 9 -5.45 -1.22 6.37
N ASP A 10 -5.37 -1.52 7.66
CA ASP A 10 -4.93 -0.55 8.66
C ASP A 10 -3.44 -0.16 8.54
N THR A 11 -2.59 -0.99 7.91
CA THR A 11 -1.15 -0.74 7.74
C THR A 11 -0.82 0.15 6.54
N HIS A 12 -1.73 0.21 5.56
CA HIS A 12 -1.53 1.04 4.38
C HIS A 12 -1.55 2.53 4.72
N GLU A 13 -0.91 3.29 3.84
CA GLU A 13 -1.09 4.73 3.74
C GLU A 13 -1.75 5.06 2.40
N VAL A 14 -2.47 6.19 2.37
CA VAL A 14 -3.09 6.72 1.15
C VAL A 14 -2.53 8.10 0.88
N MET A 15 -2.06 8.28 -0.35
CA MET A 15 -1.68 9.57 -0.89
C MET A 15 -2.81 10.17 -1.70
N MET A 16 -3.00 11.47 -1.57
CA MET A 16 -3.94 12.26 -2.32
C MET A 16 -3.21 13.47 -2.91
N ILE A 17 -3.57 13.85 -4.13
CA ILE A 17 -3.06 15.07 -4.76
C ILE A 17 -4.23 16.00 -5.09
N THR A 18 -4.11 17.27 -4.71
CA THR A 18 -5.10 18.30 -5.02
C THR A 18 -4.88 18.89 -6.41
N THR A 19 -5.85 19.67 -6.89
CA THR A 19 -5.74 20.43 -8.14
C THR A 19 -4.62 21.47 -8.16
N GLU A 20 -4.11 21.85 -6.99
CA GLU A 20 -2.98 22.79 -6.84
C GLU A 20 -1.62 22.09 -6.71
N GLY A 21 -1.59 20.76 -6.81
CA GLY A 21 -0.35 19.98 -6.68
C GLY A 21 0.07 19.72 -5.23
N ILE A 22 -0.79 20.01 -4.25
CA ILE A 22 -0.52 19.68 -2.85
C ILE A 22 -0.69 18.17 -2.66
N ILE A 23 0.34 17.52 -2.14
CA ILE A 23 0.34 16.08 -1.84
C ILE A 23 0.09 15.89 -0.35
N ILE A 24 -0.86 15.03 -0.02
CA ILE A 24 -1.25 14.72 1.36
C ILE A 24 -1.19 13.22 1.54
N GLN A 25 -0.50 12.77 2.58
CA GLN A 25 -0.31 11.37 2.92
C GLN A 25 -0.91 11.10 4.30
N LEU A 26 -1.79 10.10 4.39
CA LEU A 26 -2.52 9.76 5.60
C LEU A 26 -2.37 8.26 5.88
N ARG A 27 -2.16 7.92 7.15
CA ARG A 27 -2.19 6.54 7.63
C ARG A 27 -3.63 6.06 7.75
N MET A 28 -3.91 4.82 7.35
CA MET A 28 -5.26 4.28 7.41
C MET A 28 -5.71 3.98 8.84
N GLU A 29 -4.78 3.67 9.75
CA GLU A 29 -5.06 3.46 11.17
C GLU A 29 -5.70 4.67 11.86
N ASP A 30 -5.39 5.89 11.41
CA ASP A 30 -5.93 7.13 11.96
C ASP A 30 -7.34 7.47 11.44
N ILE A 31 -7.83 6.73 10.44
CA ILE A 31 -9.13 6.98 9.81
C ILE A 31 -10.23 6.26 10.56
N SER A 32 -11.29 7.01 10.91
CA SER A 32 -12.48 6.44 11.53
C SER A 32 -13.17 5.41 10.62
N LYS A 33 -13.33 4.19 11.13
CA LYS A 33 -14.07 3.11 10.47
C LYS A 33 -15.57 3.37 10.63
N LEU A 34 -16.22 3.80 9.56
CA LEU A 34 -17.67 4.01 9.53
C LEU A 34 -18.39 2.89 8.76
N GLY A 35 -19.65 2.65 9.12
CA GLY A 35 -20.50 1.68 8.44
C GLY A 35 -20.81 2.07 6.99
N ARG A 36 -21.34 1.10 6.22
CA ARG A 36 -21.61 1.26 4.77
C ARG A 36 -22.64 2.34 4.45
N ILE A 37 -23.59 2.61 5.34
CA ILE A 37 -24.66 3.61 5.15
C ILE A 37 -24.28 4.88 5.93
N THR A 38 -23.22 5.56 5.48
CA THR A 38 -22.75 6.82 6.07
C THR A 38 -22.22 7.75 4.98
N SER A 39 -22.12 9.06 5.28
CA SER A 39 -21.51 10.05 4.38
C SER A 39 -19.98 10.07 4.44
N GLY A 40 -19.36 9.21 5.26
CA GLY A 40 -17.92 9.24 5.54
C GLY A 40 -17.50 10.32 6.54
N VAL A 41 -16.20 10.42 6.78
CA VAL A 41 -15.56 11.44 7.61
C VAL A 41 -14.79 12.43 6.75
N LYS A 42 -14.69 13.68 7.21
CA LYS A 42 -13.85 14.69 6.58
C LYS A 42 -12.40 14.47 7.01
N MET A 43 -11.53 14.10 6.06
CA MET A 43 -10.11 13.89 6.33
C MET A 43 -9.31 15.19 6.37
N ILE A 44 -9.64 16.15 5.50
CA ILE A 44 -8.87 17.38 5.30
C ILE A 44 -9.78 18.58 5.05
N ASN A 45 -9.33 19.77 5.47
CA ASN A 45 -9.92 21.04 5.05
C ASN A 45 -9.19 21.49 3.78
N LEU A 46 -9.95 21.79 2.73
CA LEU A 46 -9.46 22.35 1.47
C LEU A 46 -10.03 23.76 1.33
N ASP A 47 -9.24 24.67 0.75
CA ASP A 47 -9.71 26.02 0.46
C ASP A 47 -10.74 26.03 -0.68
N GLU A 48 -11.42 27.15 -0.82
CA GLU A 48 -12.49 27.31 -1.80
C GLU A 48 -11.98 27.12 -3.23
N GLY A 49 -12.63 26.25 -3.99
CA GLY A 49 -12.23 25.91 -5.36
C GLY A 49 -11.19 24.78 -5.47
N ILE A 50 -10.48 24.44 -4.40
CA ILE A 50 -9.51 23.35 -4.39
C ILE A 50 -10.22 22.01 -4.23
N LYS A 51 -9.83 21.01 -5.04
CA LYS A 51 -10.40 19.66 -4.98
C LYS A 51 -9.33 18.60 -5.01
N VAL A 52 -9.65 17.40 -4.53
CA VAL A 52 -8.81 16.22 -4.73
C VAL A 52 -8.90 15.79 -6.19
N ALA A 53 -7.76 15.73 -6.86
CA ALA A 53 -7.63 15.31 -8.24
C ALA A 53 -7.46 13.79 -8.36
N LYS A 54 -6.67 13.17 -7.48
CA LYS A 54 -6.40 11.72 -7.51
C LYS A 54 -6.07 11.17 -6.13
N ILE A 55 -6.33 9.87 -5.96
CA ILE A 55 -5.95 9.09 -4.78
C ILE A 55 -5.11 7.88 -5.20
N ALA A 56 -4.13 7.52 -4.38
CA ALA A 56 -3.23 6.38 -4.57
C ALA A 56 -2.96 5.68 -3.23
N LYS A 57 -2.89 4.34 -3.27
CA LYS A 57 -2.44 3.54 -2.13
C LYS A 57 -0.92 3.47 -2.16
N VAL A 58 -0.27 3.76 -1.04
CA VAL A 58 1.19 3.60 -0.90
C VAL A 58 1.50 2.10 -0.80
N ARG A 59 2.50 1.64 -1.54
CA ARG A 59 3.00 0.25 -1.42
C ARG A 59 3.98 0.21 -0.26
N GLU A 60 3.80 -0.76 0.63
CA GLU A 60 4.82 -1.10 1.61
C GLU A 60 5.99 -1.76 0.89
N LYS A 61 7.19 -1.24 1.13
CA LYS A 61 8.42 -1.88 0.65
C LYS A 61 8.80 -2.97 1.64
N LEU A 62 9.06 -4.17 1.15
CA LEU A 62 9.71 -5.20 1.96
C LEU A 62 11.21 -4.92 1.97
N SER A 63 11.85 -5.07 3.12
CA SER A 63 13.30 -4.94 3.24
C SER A 63 13.84 -6.13 3.99
N ASP A 64 14.87 -6.77 3.43
CA ASP A 64 15.60 -7.86 4.08
C ASP A 64 17.00 -7.41 4.56
N GLY A 65 17.12 -6.13 4.93
CA GLY A 65 18.36 -5.53 5.44
C GLY A 65 19.40 -5.14 4.37
N GLU A 66 19.45 -5.85 3.22
CA GLU A 66 20.37 -5.53 2.12
C GLU A 66 19.68 -5.00 0.86
N GLN A 67 18.41 -5.36 0.66
CA GLN A 67 17.63 -5.01 -0.54
C GLN A 67 16.22 -4.56 -0.16
N GLU A 68 15.69 -3.58 -0.91
CA GLU A 68 14.28 -3.19 -0.86
C GLU A 68 13.53 -3.85 -2.03
N PHE A 69 12.35 -4.40 -1.73
CA PHE A 69 11.47 -5.08 -2.68
C PHE A 69 10.12 -4.38 -2.71
N GLU A 70 9.52 -4.26 -3.90
CA GLU A 70 8.26 -3.54 -4.09
C GLU A 70 7.03 -4.33 -3.59
N ASN A 71 7.16 -5.65 -3.43
CA ASN A 71 6.11 -6.55 -2.93
C ASN A 71 6.70 -7.94 -2.59
N LEU A 72 5.87 -8.84 -2.04
CA LEU A 72 6.26 -10.20 -1.67
C LEU A 72 6.69 -11.05 -2.87
N GLU A 73 6.02 -10.90 -4.01
CA GLU A 73 6.33 -11.62 -5.25
C GLU A 73 7.76 -11.27 -5.73
N ASP A 74 8.09 -9.98 -5.77
CA ASP A 74 9.41 -9.47 -6.13
C ASP A 74 10.51 -9.97 -5.18
N ALA A 75 10.17 -10.19 -3.91
CA ALA A 75 11.09 -10.76 -2.93
C ALA A 75 11.33 -12.26 -3.19
N MET A 76 10.27 -13.03 -3.44
CA MET A 76 10.36 -14.48 -3.69
C MET A 76 11.06 -14.81 -5.00
N GLU A 77 10.90 -14.01 -6.06
CA GLU A 77 11.58 -14.22 -7.35
C GLU A 77 13.11 -14.03 -7.28
N LYS A 78 13.59 -13.28 -6.28
CA LYS A 78 15.03 -12.99 -6.08
C LYS A 78 15.71 -13.91 -5.06
N VAL A 79 14.95 -14.76 -4.38
CA VAL A 79 15.55 -15.85 -3.59
C VAL A 79 16.02 -16.90 -4.60
N PRO A 80 17.33 -17.22 -4.68
CA PRO A 80 17.77 -18.34 -5.51
C PRO A 80 17.05 -19.60 -5.01
N GLU A 81 16.43 -20.36 -5.93
CA GLU A 81 16.04 -21.73 -5.64
C GLU A 81 17.31 -22.47 -5.20
N GLU A 82 17.51 -22.64 -3.90
CA GLU A 82 18.46 -23.64 -3.42
C GLU A 82 17.93 -24.97 -3.93
N GLU A 83 18.67 -25.54 -4.89
CA GLU A 83 18.47 -26.88 -5.41
C GLU A 83 18.13 -27.82 -4.24
N GLU A 84 16.99 -28.51 -4.32
CA GLU A 84 16.79 -29.77 -3.62
C GLU A 84 17.94 -30.71 -4.02
N LYS A 85 19.09 -30.62 -3.35
CA LYS A 85 20.04 -31.72 -3.31
C LYS A 85 19.40 -32.81 -2.46
N GLY A 86 18.58 -33.61 -3.12
CA GLY A 86 18.26 -34.95 -2.65
C GLY A 86 19.56 -35.68 -2.40
N GLU A 87 19.95 -35.81 -1.13
CA GLU A 87 20.97 -36.76 -0.71
C GLU A 87 20.45 -38.16 -1.01
N VAL A 88 20.84 -38.70 -2.18
CA VAL A 88 20.67 -40.12 -2.48
C VAL A 88 21.72 -40.86 -1.65
N TYR A 89 21.32 -41.44 -0.52
CA TYR A 89 22.17 -42.38 0.21
C TYR A 89 22.32 -43.65 -0.64
N PRO A 90 23.55 -44.12 -0.95
CA PRO A 90 23.73 -45.41 -1.57
C PRO A 90 23.35 -46.50 -0.56
N THR A 91 22.41 -47.37 -0.94
CA THR A 91 22.21 -48.65 -0.25
C THR A 91 23.27 -49.61 -0.77
N GLU A 92 24.19 -50.02 0.11
CA GLU A 92 24.97 -51.25 -0.07
C GLU A 92 24.08 -52.50 0.00
#